data_AF-A0A8S3YI21-F1
#
_entry.id   AF-A0A8S3YI21-F1
#
_cell.length_a   1.000
_cell.length_b   1.000
_cell.length_c   1.000
_cell.angle_alpha   90.00
_cell.angle_beta   90.00
_cell.angle_gamma   90.00
#
_symmetry.space_group_name_H-M   'P 1'
#
loop_
_entity.id
_entity.type
_entity.pdbx_description
1 polymer ?
#
loop_
_entity_poly.entity_id
_entity_poly.type
_entity_poly.pdbx_seq_one_letter_code
_entity_poly.pdbx_strand_id
1 'polypeptide(L)'
;MDLIRLLADPAPVARLQRFCGVEYDSPITCDQHTQTRKVSIGSSDPVKEAQASITPPENGCKDSAEVHNGDTNCMNIYQEYDYTNAQEPNNNFYKKNRRNYLNSEDEQTKCKSRTYAQTNGYHVICQDSKHYNGVSKTDCSNGSLGEFPKAVDESIPEETNNRIDRVNTPTVRIKYKSLFYLARFGAFLGHELFYLTFFPFLIWNLDSLVVRQVSMLWCVVMYLGQATKDYLRWPRPVCPPVVRLEIHYSREYAMPSTHAMSGTAIPLYLAYLAIERYQVPMSVAAALALCWFCVTCWSRLYLGVHSILDLLVGFVYALAIFFTFLGYVEGYDLYQQTHPFSGPVLLFTGLTMCTVLYPTHHKNSSKADAVQIVAAYTGFAIGNWLGYQLGYMQESDISKPYSIAVPTLSWCFVSLLRFITGVAVIGFLHTVTRWWSIRFFSYIYGLGEPDKTHPGVMMAYKFTTYATVGSGAALFAPLLHLRLGIHRPALFYEVL
;
A
#
# COMPACT_ATOMS: atom_id res chain seq x y z
N MET A 1 5.71 32.77 -7.79
CA MET A 1 4.71 31.74 -8.17
C MET A 1 5.20 30.84 -9.29
N ASP A 2 6.08 31.32 -10.18
CA ASP A 2 6.50 30.55 -11.37
C ASP A 2 7.31 29.29 -11.05
N LEU A 3 8.17 29.33 -10.03
CA LEU A 3 8.94 28.16 -9.61
C LEU A 3 8.06 27.01 -9.07
N ILE A 4 7.03 27.32 -8.28
CA ILE A 4 6.11 26.31 -7.73
C ILE A 4 5.32 25.64 -8.86
N ARG A 5 4.83 26.43 -9.82
CA ARG A 5 4.14 25.91 -11.00
C ARG A 5 5.05 25.03 -11.85
N LEU A 6 6.31 25.44 -12.04
CA LEU A 6 7.30 24.68 -12.78
C LEU A 6 7.62 23.33 -12.12
N LEU A 7 7.75 23.29 -10.79
CA LEU A 7 8.06 22.07 -10.05
C LEU A 7 6.84 21.13 -9.91
N ALA A 8 5.63 21.69 -9.95
CA ALA A 8 4.38 20.93 -9.98
C ALA A 8 4.00 20.44 -11.38
N ASP A 9 4.64 20.96 -12.43
CA ASP A 9 4.37 20.58 -13.81
C ASP A 9 4.58 19.05 -14.00
N PRO A 10 3.61 18.32 -14.57
CA PRO A 10 3.78 16.92 -14.92
C PRO A 10 4.78 16.68 -16.08
N ALA A 11 5.10 17.69 -16.89
CA ALA A 11 5.92 17.51 -18.09
C ALA A 11 7.35 17.02 -17.81
N PRO A 12 8.10 17.52 -16.81
CA PRO A 12 9.39 16.95 -16.41
C PRO A 12 9.32 15.47 -16.02
N VAL A 13 8.26 15.07 -15.32
CA VAL A 13 8.05 13.67 -14.91
C VAL A 13 7.79 12.78 -16.13
N ALA A 14 6.95 13.24 -17.06
CA ALA A 14 6.71 12.52 -18.31
C ALA A 14 7.98 12.38 -19.18
N ARG A 15 8.83 13.44 -19.23
CA ARG A 15 10.14 13.37 -19.90
C ARG A 15 11.07 12.36 -19.24
N LEU A 16 11.12 12.33 -17.90
CA LEU A 16 11.90 11.33 -17.16
C LEU A 16 11.42 9.92 -17.49
N GLN A 17 10.11 9.66 -17.48
CA GLN A 17 9.54 8.36 -17.82
C GLN A 17 9.96 7.91 -19.22
N ARG A 18 9.84 8.78 -20.23
CA ARG A 18 10.27 8.50 -21.61
C ARG A 18 11.77 8.24 -21.70
N PHE A 19 12.59 9.05 -21.03
CA PHE A 19 14.03 8.86 -20.97
C PHE A 19 14.40 7.50 -20.35
N CYS A 20 13.69 7.10 -19.30
CA CYS A 20 13.87 5.79 -18.66
C CYS A 20 13.14 4.64 -19.40
N GLY A 21 12.68 4.85 -20.64
CA GLY A 21 12.14 3.79 -21.50
C GLY A 21 10.71 3.38 -21.20
N VAL A 22 9.90 4.26 -20.59
CA VAL A 22 8.45 4.08 -20.49
C VAL A 22 7.82 4.67 -21.75
N GLU A 23 7.38 3.79 -22.64
CA GLU A 23 6.71 4.11 -23.90
C GLU A 23 5.21 3.88 -23.74
N TYR A 24 4.40 4.83 -24.19
CA TYR A 24 2.95 4.72 -24.13
C TYR A 24 2.34 5.47 -25.30
N ASP A 25 1.26 4.92 -25.86
CA ASP A 25 0.48 5.62 -26.87
C ASP A 25 -0.20 6.81 -26.20
N SER A 26 0.00 8.03 -26.74
CA SER A 26 -0.61 9.24 -26.16
C SER A 26 -2.13 9.17 -26.29
N PRO A 27 -2.91 9.10 -25.20
CA PRO A 27 -4.36 9.14 -25.30
C PRO A 27 -4.79 10.57 -25.65
N ILE A 28 -5.68 10.72 -26.64
CA ILE A 28 -6.21 12.03 -27.08
C ILE A 28 -7.00 12.71 -25.95
N THR A 29 -7.59 11.96 -25.00
CA THR A 29 -8.16 12.46 -23.74
C THR A 29 -8.35 11.28 -22.76
N CYS A 30 -7.83 11.38 -21.53
CA CYS A 30 -7.99 10.34 -20.48
C CYS A 30 -8.71 10.94 -19.27
N ASP A 31 -9.69 10.22 -18.70
CA ASP A 31 -10.39 10.59 -17.47
C ASP A 31 -9.43 10.49 -16.26
N GLN A 32 -9.41 11.54 -15.43
CA GLN A 32 -8.47 11.74 -14.32
C GLN A 32 -8.63 10.73 -13.17
N HIS A 33 -9.80 10.09 -13.05
CA HIS A 33 -10.09 9.14 -11.97
C HIS A 33 -10.03 7.68 -12.39
N THR A 34 -10.43 7.36 -13.61
CA THR A 34 -10.63 5.98 -14.11
C THR A 34 -9.63 5.56 -15.17
N GLN A 35 -8.84 6.49 -15.71
CA GLN A 35 -8.04 6.28 -16.92
C GLN A 35 -8.87 5.87 -18.14
N THR A 36 -10.15 6.25 -18.26
CA THR A 36 -10.97 5.89 -19.43
C THR A 36 -10.96 6.96 -20.54
N ARG A 37 -11.09 6.54 -21.81
CA ARG A 37 -11.20 7.43 -22.98
C ARG A 37 -12.53 8.19 -22.95
N LYS A 38 -12.52 9.50 -23.17
CA LYS A 38 -13.73 10.19 -23.68
C LYS A 38 -13.82 9.97 -25.18
N VAL A 39 -14.90 9.35 -25.64
CA VAL A 39 -15.22 9.27 -27.07
C VAL A 39 -15.61 10.68 -27.52
N SER A 40 -14.89 11.23 -28.50
CA SER A 40 -15.39 12.34 -29.31
C SER A 40 -16.61 11.82 -30.07
N ILE A 41 -17.81 12.19 -29.63
CA ILE A 41 -19.02 11.98 -30.42
C ILE A 41 -18.86 12.89 -31.66
N GLY A 42 -18.35 12.31 -32.74
CA GLY A 42 -18.47 12.92 -34.06
C GLY A 42 -19.95 12.94 -34.41
N SER A 43 -20.48 14.13 -34.69
CA SER A 43 -21.80 14.28 -35.25
C SER A 43 -21.84 13.64 -36.64
N SER A 44 -22.49 12.49 -36.76
CA SER A 44 -22.98 12.00 -38.04
C SER A 44 -24.39 11.47 -37.83
N ASP A 45 -25.37 12.32 -38.15
CA ASP A 45 -26.79 11.98 -38.24
C ASP A 45 -26.99 10.81 -39.23
N PRO A 46 -27.73 9.75 -38.89
CA PRO A 46 -27.98 8.65 -39.80
C PRO A 46 -29.34 8.83 -40.48
N VAL A 47 -29.46 9.74 -41.46
CA VAL A 47 -30.60 9.73 -42.39
C VAL A 47 -30.15 10.27 -43.75
N LYS A 48 -30.46 9.52 -44.83
CA LYS A 48 -30.11 9.70 -46.26
C LYS A 48 -28.76 9.04 -46.58
N GLU A 49 -28.64 8.01 -47.41
CA GLU A 49 -29.38 7.67 -48.63
C GLU A 49 -29.56 6.15 -48.74
N ALA A 50 -30.80 5.75 -49.00
CA ALA A 50 -31.09 4.48 -49.66
C ALA A 50 -31.15 4.74 -51.18
N GLN A 51 -30.80 3.71 -51.96
CA GLN A 51 -30.93 3.55 -53.41
C GLN A 51 -29.71 3.92 -54.27
N ALA A 52 -28.91 2.92 -54.65
CA ALA A 52 -28.74 2.51 -56.05
C ALA A 52 -27.88 1.23 -56.22
N SER A 53 -28.43 0.29 -57.00
CA SER A 53 -27.77 -0.64 -57.95
C SER A 53 -26.76 -1.72 -57.51
N ILE A 54 -27.26 -2.95 -57.30
CA ILE A 54 -27.08 -4.17 -58.15
C ILE A 54 -25.70 -4.41 -58.82
N THR A 55 -24.90 -5.39 -58.31
CA THR A 55 -24.38 -6.64 -58.98
C THR A 55 -23.17 -7.27 -58.24
N PRO A 56 -23.07 -8.62 -58.11
CA PRO A 56 -21.82 -9.37 -57.84
C PRO A 56 -21.17 -9.80 -59.19
N PRO A 57 -19.96 -10.43 -59.31
CA PRO A 57 -19.28 -11.33 -58.37
C PRO A 57 -17.71 -11.29 -58.41
N GLU A 58 -17.09 -12.35 -57.87
CA GLU A 58 -15.80 -12.98 -58.26
C GLU A 58 -14.50 -12.75 -57.45
N ASN A 59 -14.14 -13.82 -56.73
CA ASN A 59 -12.86 -14.53 -56.63
C ASN A 59 -11.54 -13.80 -56.98
N GLY A 60 -10.58 -13.91 -56.05
CA GLY A 60 -9.16 -13.72 -56.35
C GLY A 60 -8.27 -13.94 -55.14
N CYS A 61 -7.80 -15.18 -54.94
CA CYS A 61 -6.69 -15.49 -54.05
C CYS A 61 -5.44 -14.68 -54.42
N LYS A 62 -4.74 -14.14 -53.41
CA LYS A 62 -3.31 -13.83 -53.51
C LYS A 62 -2.59 -14.36 -52.27
N ASP A 63 -1.81 -15.41 -52.50
CA ASP A 63 -0.65 -15.77 -51.69
C ASP A 63 0.41 -14.66 -51.80
N SER A 64 1.04 -14.34 -50.68
CA SER A 64 2.44 -13.88 -50.56
C SER A 64 2.79 -13.82 -49.08
N ALA A 65 3.41 -14.89 -48.58
CA ALA A 65 4.04 -14.93 -47.27
C ALA A 65 5.43 -14.28 -47.36
N GLU A 66 5.73 -13.32 -46.50
CA GLU A 66 7.10 -13.01 -46.09
C GLU A 66 7.19 -13.09 -44.57
N VAL A 67 7.99 -14.06 -44.13
CA VAL A 67 8.30 -14.39 -42.75
C VAL A 67 9.46 -13.51 -42.30
N HIS A 68 9.24 -12.68 -41.28
CA HIS A 68 10.34 -12.19 -40.43
C HIS A 68 10.14 -12.69 -39.01
N ASN A 69 10.92 -13.72 -38.67
CA ASN A 69 11.12 -14.22 -37.32
C ASN A 69 11.83 -13.15 -36.48
N GLY A 70 11.20 -12.74 -35.39
CA GLY A 70 11.80 -11.92 -34.33
C GLY A 70 11.32 -12.43 -32.98
N ASP A 71 12.04 -13.40 -32.43
CA ASP A 71 11.81 -13.95 -31.10
C ASP A 71 11.80 -12.84 -30.04
N THR A 72 10.62 -12.55 -29.49
CA THR A 72 10.46 -11.72 -28.29
C THR A 72 9.67 -12.50 -27.26
N ASN A 73 10.38 -13.04 -26.26
CA ASN A 73 9.80 -13.72 -25.11
C ASN A 73 8.91 -12.75 -24.31
N CYS A 74 7.61 -13.06 -24.28
CA CYS A 74 6.59 -12.37 -23.49
C CYS A 74 6.46 -13.01 -22.10
N MET A 75 6.23 -12.19 -21.08
CA MET A 75 6.16 -12.60 -19.67
C MET A 75 4.94 -11.92 -19.03
N ASN A 76 3.89 -12.70 -18.81
CA ASN A 76 2.60 -12.26 -18.27
C ASN A 76 2.73 -11.39 -17.00
N ILE A 77 2.04 -10.26 -16.97
CA ILE A 77 1.79 -9.48 -15.76
C ILE A 77 0.54 -10.07 -15.10
N TYR A 78 0.73 -10.95 -14.13
CA TYR A 78 -0.31 -11.32 -13.17
C TYR A 78 0.13 -10.89 -11.78
N GLN A 79 -0.77 -10.24 -11.05
CA GLN A 79 -0.74 -10.23 -9.60
C GLN A 79 -2.17 -10.46 -9.11
N GLU A 80 -2.52 -11.73 -9.00
CA GLU A 80 -3.64 -12.21 -8.19
C GLU A 80 -3.13 -12.20 -6.74
N TYR A 81 -3.50 -11.19 -5.97
CA TYR A 81 -3.51 -11.32 -4.52
C TYR A 81 -4.94 -11.58 -4.11
N ASP A 82 -5.26 -12.86 -4.12
CA ASP A 82 -6.44 -13.39 -3.48
C ASP A 82 -6.25 -13.24 -1.96
N TYR A 83 -6.76 -12.15 -1.38
CA TYR A 83 -7.28 -12.23 -0.02
C TYR A 83 -8.63 -12.93 -0.12
N THR A 84 -8.58 -14.25 -0.30
CA THR A 84 -9.75 -15.08 -0.07
C THR A 84 -10.16 -14.84 1.37
N ASN A 85 -11.36 -14.28 1.52
CA ASN A 85 -12.20 -14.58 2.65
C ASN A 85 -12.12 -16.10 2.84
N ALA A 86 -11.44 -16.54 3.90
CA ALA A 86 -11.73 -17.84 4.46
C ALA A 86 -13.21 -17.79 4.88
N GLN A 87 -14.07 -18.28 3.98
CA GLN A 87 -15.37 -18.77 4.36
C GLN A 87 -15.11 -19.91 5.35
N GLU A 88 -15.22 -19.61 6.65
CA GLU A 88 -15.52 -20.66 7.61
C GLU A 88 -16.99 -21.06 7.41
N PRO A 89 -17.28 -22.36 7.43
CA PRO A 89 -18.57 -22.91 7.05
C PRO A 89 -19.62 -22.57 8.11
N ASN A 90 -20.67 -21.88 7.68
CA ASN A 90 -21.91 -21.79 8.46
C ASN A 90 -22.58 -23.16 8.48
N ASN A 91 -22.27 -23.96 9.51
CA ASN A 91 -23.15 -25.01 10.00
C ASN A 91 -24.37 -24.34 10.63
N ASN A 92 -25.54 -24.41 9.99
CA ASN A 92 -26.71 -25.10 10.57
C ASN A 92 -28.04 -24.89 9.78
N PHE A 93 -28.65 -26.03 9.43
CA PHE A 93 -30.12 -26.30 9.36
C PHE A 93 -30.93 -25.59 8.23
N TYR A 94 -31.54 -26.25 7.23
CA TYR A 94 -32.55 -27.33 7.31
C TYR A 94 -32.73 -28.11 5.97
N LYS A 95 -32.63 -29.44 6.03
CA LYS A 95 -33.53 -30.49 5.47
C LYS A 95 -34.21 -30.39 4.08
N LYS A 96 -34.11 -31.55 3.37
CA LYS A 96 -35.13 -32.27 2.53
C LYS A 96 -35.13 -31.86 1.03
N ASN A 97 -35.00 -32.70 0.00
CA ASN A 97 -35.37 -34.10 -0.33
C ASN A 97 -34.44 -34.59 -1.49
N ARG A 98 -33.80 -35.78 -1.40
CA ARG A 98 -34.14 -37.07 -2.06
C ARG A 98 -34.32 -37.13 -3.60
N ARG A 99 -33.40 -37.93 -4.19
CA ARG A 99 -33.57 -39.04 -5.18
C ARG A 99 -33.51 -38.80 -6.71
N ASN A 100 -32.50 -39.47 -7.28
CA ASN A 100 -32.51 -40.51 -8.34
C ASN A 100 -32.40 -40.14 -9.84
N TYR A 101 -31.72 -41.09 -10.53
CA TYR A 101 -31.54 -41.40 -11.96
C TYR A 101 -30.32 -40.76 -12.66
N LEU A 102 -29.25 -41.48 -13.05
CA LEU A 102 -29.02 -42.59 -14.02
C LEU A 102 -29.23 -42.22 -15.50
N ASN A 103 -28.11 -42.27 -16.24
CA ASN A 103 -27.87 -42.66 -17.64
C ASN A 103 -28.08 -41.71 -18.84
N SER A 104 -27.32 -42.08 -19.89
CA SER A 104 -27.27 -41.75 -21.34
C SER A 104 -26.60 -40.44 -21.74
N GLU A 105 -25.41 -40.44 -22.35
CA GLU A 105 -25.05 -40.81 -23.75
C GLU A 105 -25.51 -39.80 -24.82
N ASP A 106 -24.54 -39.43 -25.65
CA ASP A 106 -24.58 -38.78 -26.97
C ASP A 106 -25.15 -37.36 -27.14
N GLU A 107 -24.26 -36.42 -27.50
CA GLU A 107 -24.18 -35.99 -28.91
C GLU A 107 -22.94 -35.11 -29.18
N GLN A 108 -22.20 -35.51 -30.21
CA GLN A 108 -21.14 -34.73 -30.83
C GLN A 108 -21.72 -33.49 -31.51
N THR A 109 -21.14 -32.32 -31.27
CA THR A 109 -21.11 -31.27 -32.30
C THR A 109 -19.73 -30.63 -32.38
N LYS A 110 -19.00 -31.02 -33.41
CA LYS A 110 -17.79 -30.37 -33.91
C LYS A 110 -18.11 -28.91 -34.27
N CYS A 111 -17.40 -27.95 -33.69
CA CYS A 111 -17.18 -26.65 -34.33
C CYS A 111 -15.70 -26.24 -34.25
N LYS A 112 -15.05 -26.43 -35.41
CA LYS A 112 -13.86 -25.78 -35.96
C LYS A 112 -13.04 -24.89 -35.01
N SER A 113 -11.82 -25.33 -34.74
CA SER A 113 -10.72 -24.50 -34.27
C SER A 113 -10.49 -23.32 -35.23
N ARG A 114 -10.72 -22.10 -34.78
CA ARG A 114 -10.15 -20.89 -35.38
C ARG A 114 -9.02 -20.40 -34.49
N THR A 115 -7.80 -20.66 -34.94
CA THR A 115 -6.57 -20.11 -34.38
C THR A 115 -6.54 -18.62 -34.69
N TYR A 116 -6.71 -17.76 -33.69
CA TYR A 116 -6.42 -16.33 -33.81
C TYR A 116 -5.03 -16.05 -33.24
N ALA A 117 -4.20 -15.39 -34.05
CA ALA A 117 -2.86 -14.96 -33.69
C ALA A 117 -2.91 -13.99 -32.50
N GLN A 118 -2.24 -14.34 -31.40
CA GLN A 118 -2.04 -13.48 -30.23
C GLN A 118 -1.06 -12.36 -30.55
N THR A 119 -1.54 -11.12 -30.63
CA THR A 119 -0.70 -9.92 -30.50
C THR A 119 -0.42 -9.67 -29.01
N ASN A 120 0.86 -9.79 -28.63
CA ASN A 120 1.36 -9.61 -27.28
C ASN A 120 1.34 -8.14 -26.83
N GLY A 121 0.46 -7.80 -25.90
CA GLY A 121 0.40 -6.51 -25.19
C GLY A 121 -0.10 -6.72 -23.75
N TYR A 122 0.53 -6.07 -22.77
CA TYR A 122 0.15 -6.21 -21.36
C TYR A 122 -1.04 -5.31 -21.02
N HIS A 123 -2.05 -5.87 -20.36
CA HIS A 123 -3.22 -5.17 -19.86
C HIS A 123 -3.05 -4.84 -18.38
N VAL A 124 -3.32 -3.58 -18.01
CA VAL A 124 -3.44 -3.16 -16.61
C VAL A 124 -4.93 -3.10 -16.29
N ILE A 125 -5.43 -4.03 -15.48
CA ILE A 125 -6.86 -4.08 -15.10
C ILE A 125 -7.06 -3.28 -13.81
N CYS A 126 -7.91 -2.26 -13.86
CA CYS A 126 -8.43 -1.57 -12.67
C CYS A 126 -9.60 -2.38 -12.08
N GLN A 127 -9.63 -2.58 -10.76
CA GLN A 127 -10.75 -3.21 -10.06
C GLN A 127 -11.87 -2.19 -9.76
N ASP A 128 -13.12 -2.63 -9.94
CA ASP A 128 -14.37 -1.87 -9.85
C ASP A 128 -14.52 -0.98 -8.61
N SER A 129 -14.90 0.28 -8.84
CA SER A 129 -15.57 1.12 -7.85
C SER A 129 -17.07 1.12 -8.14
N LYS A 130 -17.87 0.45 -7.30
CA LYS A 130 -19.33 0.59 -7.30
C LYS A 130 -19.72 2.07 -7.16
N HIS A 131 -20.25 2.66 -8.23
CA HIS A 131 -20.87 3.98 -8.21
C HIS A 131 -22.19 3.90 -7.45
N TYR A 132 -22.30 4.59 -6.32
CA TYR A 132 -23.58 4.97 -5.74
C TYR A 132 -23.98 6.30 -6.36
N ASN A 133 -24.95 6.28 -7.27
CA ASN A 133 -25.58 7.51 -7.76
C ASN A 133 -26.49 8.07 -6.66
N GLY A 134 -26.13 9.24 -6.14
CA GLY A 134 -27.02 10.06 -5.32
C GLY A 134 -28.06 10.73 -6.21
N VAL A 135 -29.34 10.38 -6.01
CA VAL A 135 -30.46 11.10 -6.61
C VAL A 135 -30.86 12.27 -5.71
N SER A 136 -30.98 13.43 -6.33
CA SER A 136 -31.43 14.70 -5.75
C SER A 136 -32.85 14.59 -5.17
N LYS A 137 -33.06 15.14 -3.97
CA LYS A 137 -34.39 15.35 -3.39
C LYS A 137 -35.02 16.60 -3.97
N THR A 138 -36.11 16.45 -4.71
CA THR A 138 -37.12 17.50 -4.94
C THR A 138 -38.51 16.88 -5.01
N ASP A 139 -39.38 17.43 -4.17
CA ASP A 139 -40.85 17.49 -4.21
C ASP A 139 -41.70 16.21 -4.11
N CYS A 140 -42.30 16.07 -2.93
CA CYS A 140 -43.48 15.25 -2.67
C CYS A 140 -44.74 16.04 -3.01
N SER A 141 -45.60 15.50 -3.89
CA SER A 141 -47.03 15.80 -3.90
C SER A 141 -47.85 14.67 -4.54
N ASN A 142 -48.72 14.08 -3.71
CA ASN A 142 -50.03 13.44 -3.95
C ASN A 142 -50.29 12.56 -5.19
N GLY A 143 -50.80 11.34 -4.93
CA GLY A 143 -51.86 10.75 -5.77
C GLY A 143 -51.79 9.24 -6.04
N SER A 144 -52.58 8.47 -5.27
CA SER A 144 -53.37 7.26 -5.63
C SER A 144 -52.77 6.07 -6.40
N LEU A 145 -53.12 4.88 -5.88
CA LEU A 145 -52.91 3.51 -6.39
C LEU A 145 -53.09 3.35 -7.91
N GLY A 146 -52.17 2.60 -8.52
CA GLY A 146 -52.29 1.97 -9.84
C GLY A 146 -51.20 0.92 -10.04
N GLU A 147 -51.56 -0.25 -10.55
CA GLU A 147 -50.76 -1.47 -10.69
C GLU A 147 -49.41 -1.28 -11.43
N PHE A 148 -48.35 -1.90 -10.91
CA PHE A 148 -47.05 -1.98 -11.59
C PHE A 148 -47.09 -3.04 -12.71
N PRO A 149 -46.78 -2.69 -13.97
CA PRO A 149 -46.40 -3.68 -14.97
C PRO A 149 -44.98 -4.20 -14.69
N LYS A 150 -44.80 -5.51 -14.85
CA LYS A 150 -43.53 -6.23 -14.70
C LYS A 150 -42.42 -5.57 -15.54
N ALA A 151 -41.30 -5.26 -14.89
CA ALA A 151 -40.07 -4.82 -15.55
C ALA A 151 -39.57 -5.93 -16.49
N VAL A 152 -39.32 -5.54 -17.74
CA VAL A 152 -38.61 -6.34 -18.74
C VAL A 152 -37.12 -6.23 -18.39
N ASP A 153 -36.49 -7.36 -18.09
CA ASP A 153 -35.03 -7.46 -17.96
C ASP A 153 -34.39 -7.26 -19.35
N GLU A 154 -33.92 -6.05 -19.64
CA GLU A 154 -32.88 -5.86 -20.67
C GLU A 154 -31.53 -6.23 -20.05
N SER A 155 -31.17 -7.50 -20.16
CA SER A 155 -29.84 -8.01 -19.88
C SER A 155 -28.87 -7.54 -20.98
N ILE A 156 -28.15 -6.44 -20.71
CA ILE A 156 -26.99 -6.06 -21.52
C ILE A 156 -25.91 -7.13 -21.31
N PRO A 157 -25.40 -7.79 -22.37
CA PRO A 157 -24.43 -8.88 -22.21
C PRO A 157 -23.11 -8.42 -21.57
N GLU A 158 -22.63 -9.15 -20.56
CA GLU A 158 -21.34 -8.95 -19.85
C GLU A 158 -20.13 -8.87 -20.79
N GLU A 159 -20.21 -9.45 -21.98
CA GLU A 159 -19.17 -9.37 -23.01
C GLU A 159 -18.93 -7.94 -23.50
N THR A 160 -19.94 -7.08 -23.47
CA THR A 160 -19.88 -5.71 -23.97
C THR A 160 -19.11 -4.79 -23.01
N ASN A 161 -19.32 -4.95 -21.69
CA ASN A 161 -18.55 -4.23 -20.67
C ASN A 161 -17.07 -4.60 -20.73
N ASN A 162 -16.76 -5.90 -20.80
CA ASN A 162 -15.38 -6.37 -20.95
C ASN A 162 -14.68 -5.90 -22.24
N ARG A 163 -15.44 -5.60 -23.31
CA ARG A 163 -14.89 -5.05 -24.56
C ARG A 163 -14.67 -3.55 -24.48
N ILE A 164 -15.55 -2.81 -23.81
CA ILE A 164 -15.47 -1.37 -23.62
C ILE A 164 -14.31 -1.01 -22.66
N ASP A 165 -14.07 -1.84 -21.64
CA ASP A 165 -12.97 -1.65 -20.68
C ASP A 165 -11.58 -1.88 -21.31
N ARG A 166 -11.48 -2.79 -22.29
CA ARG A 166 -10.21 -3.09 -23.01
C ARG A 166 -9.75 -1.97 -23.95
N VAL A 167 -10.64 -1.08 -24.39
CA VAL A 167 -10.34 -0.02 -25.38
C VAL A 167 -9.72 1.22 -24.73
N ASN A 168 -9.70 1.29 -23.39
CA ASN A 168 -9.58 2.56 -22.69
C ASN A 168 -8.30 2.74 -21.85
N THR A 169 -7.50 1.69 -21.60
CA THR A 169 -6.23 1.81 -20.86
C THR A 169 -5.06 2.09 -21.81
N PRO A 170 -4.16 3.05 -21.51
CA PRO A 170 -2.98 3.27 -22.33
C PRO A 170 -2.11 2.01 -22.30
N THR A 171 -1.82 1.46 -23.47
CA THR A 171 -0.84 0.37 -23.64
C THR A 171 0.54 0.90 -23.28
N VAL A 172 1.09 0.45 -22.16
CA VAL A 172 2.42 0.85 -21.69
C VAL A 172 3.43 -0.24 -22.03
N ARG A 173 4.51 0.14 -22.71
CA ARG A 173 5.67 -0.70 -23.00
C ARG A 173 6.86 -0.21 -22.18
N ILE A 174 7.52 -1.13 -21.47
CA ILE A 174 8.72 -0.85 -20.68
C ILE A 174 9.92 -1.39 -21.44
N LYS A 175 10.76 -0.50 -21.97
CA LYS A 175 11.97 -0.83 -22.71
C LYS A 175 13.09 -1.33 -21.78
N TYR A 176 13.35 -0.62 -20.69
CA TYR A 176 14.43 -0.93 -19.75
C TYR A 176 13.91 -1.61 -18.48
N LYS A 177 13.88 -2.94 -18.47
CA LYS A 177 13.36 -3.73 -17.34
C LYS A 177 14.14 -3.53 -16.03
N SER A 178 15.46 -3.34 -16.11
CA SER A 178 16.31 -3.12 -14.92
C SER A 178 15.90 -1.87 -14.14
N LEU A 179 15.62 -0.77 -14.85
CA LEU A 179 15.12 0.47 -14.25
C LEU A 179 13.74 0.29 -13.63
N PHE A 180 12.86 -0.48 -14.27
CA PHE A 180 11.57 -0.81 -13.67
C PHE A 180 11.69 -1.58 -12.35
N TYR A 181 12.56 -2.59 -12.29
CA TYR A 181 12.79 -3.33 -11.05
C TYR A 181 13.47 -2.47 -9.98
N LEU A 182 14.39 -1.59 -10.35
CA LEU A 182 14.99 -0.62 -9.44
C LEU A 182 13.93 0.35 -8.87
N ALA A 183 12.99 0.80 -9.71
CA ALA A 183 11.90 1.67 -9.27
C ALA A 183 10.95 0.92 -8.33
N ARG A 184 10.62 -0.34 -8.63
CA ARG A 184 9.84 -1.22 -7.74
C ARG A 184 10.54 -1.41 -6.40
N PHE A 185 11.86 -1.60 -6.40
CA PHE A 185 12.64 -1.69 -5.17
C PHE A 185 12.64 -0.37 -4.39
N GLY A 186 12.86 0.77 -5.04
CA GLY A 186 12.82 2.08 -4.40
C GLY A 186 11.44 2.42 -3.80
N ALA A 187 10.37 1.99 -4.46
CA ALA A 187 9.00 2.13 -3.95
C ALA A 187 8.74 1.18 -2.78
N PHE A 188 9.27 -0.05 -2.83
CA PHE A 188 9.18 -1.01 -1.73
C PHE A 188 9.77 -0.45 -0.42
N LEU A 189 10.89 0.28 -0.47
CA LEU A 189 11.48 0.92 0.73
C LEU A 189 10.56 1.94 1.43
N GLY A 190 9.53 2.43 0.74
CA GLY A 190 8.51 3.32 1.32
C GLY A 190 7.19 2.62 1.66
N HIS A 191 7.07 1.32 1.40
CA HIS A 191 5.86 0.53 1.48
C HIS A 191 5.64 -0.10 2.87
N GLU A 192 4.39 -0.39 3.23
CA GLU A 192 4.03 -1.01 4.52
C GLU A 192 4.78 -2.33 4.80
N LEU A 193 4.88 -3.20 3.79
CA LEU A 193 5.55 -4.50 3.89
C LEU A 193 7.04 -4.38 4.24
N PHE A 194 7.70 -3.31 3.78
CA PHE A 194 9.08 -3.03 4.18
C PHE A 194 9.13 -2.73 5.68
N TYR A 195 8.28 -1.85 6.21
CA TYR A 195 8.30 -1.53 7.64
C TYR A 195 7.94 -2.73 8.53
N LEU A 196 7.00 -3.57 8.07
CA LEU A 196 6.59 -4.81 8.77
C LEU A 196 7.70 -5.86 8.85
N THR A 197 8.72 -5.78 7.99
CA THR A 197 9.85 -6.72 8.00
C THR A 197 11.11 -6.07 8.58
N PHE A 198 11.38 -4.82 8.21
CA PHE A 198 12.52 -4.02 8.64
C PHE A 198 12.57 -3.83 10.15
N PHE A 199 11.53 -3.24 10.77
CA PHE A 199 11.57 -2.96 12.22
C PHE A 199 11.67 -4.22 13.09
N PRO A 200 10.88 -5.29 12.84
CA PRO A 200 11.03 -6.55 13.58
C PRO A 200 12.41 -7.19 13.39
N PHE A 201 12.95 -7.17 12.17
CA PHE A 201 14.30 -7.67 11.93
C PHE A 201 15.35 -6.91 12.76
N LEU A 202 15.28 -5.58 12.78
CA LEU A 202 16.21 -4.75 13.55
C LEU A 202 16.09 -4.99 15.06
N ILE A 203 14.88 -5.05 15.62
CA ILE A 203 14.72 -5.17 17.09
C ILE A 203 15.22 -6.54 17.58
N TRP A 204 14.97 -7.62 16.82
CA TRP A 204 15.37 -8.96 17.25
C TRP A 204 16.85 -9.26 17.02
N ASN A 205 17.50 -8.56 16.09
CA ASN A 205 18.86 -8.91 15.66
C ASN A 205 19.92 -7.82 15.84
N LEU A 206 19.54 -6.54 15.84
CA LEU A 206 20.46 -5.40 15.93
C LEU A 206 20.36 -4.68 17.26
N ASP A 207 20.02 -3.39 17.32
CA ASP A 207 20.07 -2.60 18.54
C ASP A 207 18.69 -1.99 18.85
N SER A 208 18.19 -2.26 20.05
CA SER A 208 16.88 -1.85 20.53
C SER A 208 16.73 -0.34 20.59
N LEU A 209 17.77 0.38 21.03
CA LEU A 209 17.74 1.84 21.11
C LEU A 209 17.60 2.45 19.71
N VAL A 210 18.38 1.93 18.75
CA VAL A 210 18.26 2.34 17.34
C VAL A 210 16.83 2.14 16.85
N VAL A 211 16.22 0.97 17.10
CA VAL A 211 14.84 0.72 16.68
C VAL A 211 13.85 1.64 17.37
N ARG A 212 13.97 1.87 18.68
CA ARG A 212 13.06 2.76 19.42
C ARG A 212 13.07 4.16 18.87
N GLN A 213 14.24 4.73 18.67
CA GLN A 213 14.35 6.10 18.20
C GLN A 213 13.96 6.23 16.72
N VAL A 214 14.39 5.29 15.85
CA VAL A 214 14.02 5.32 14.42
C VAL A 214 12.53 5.09 14.21
N SER A 215 11.90 4.18 14.96
CA SER A 215 10.45 3.92 14.88
C SER A 215 9.62 5.11 15.37
N MET A 216 10.10 5.83 16.38
CA MET A 216 9.48 7.08 16.84
C MET A 216 9.52 8.15 15.77
N LEU A 217 10.71 8.42 15.19
CA LEU A 217 10.85 9.37 14.09
C LEU A 217 9.96 8.99 12.91
N TRP A 218 9.96 7.71 12.51
CA TRP A 218 9.10 7.19 11.45
C TRP A 218 7.61 7.42 11.74
N CYS A 219 7.15 7.12 12.96
CA CYS A 219 5.77 7.34 13.36
C CYS A 219 5.36 8.82 13.23
N VAL A 220 6.19 9.75 13.73
CA VAL A 220 5.93 11.19 13.64
C VAL A 220 5.89 11.65 12.18
N VAL A 221 6.88 11.25 11.38
CA VAL A 221 7.00 11.61 9.96
C VAL A 221 5.80 11.11 9.16
N MET A 222 5.39 9.86 9.37
CA MET A 222 4.27 9.27 8.65
C MET A 222 2.93 9.85 9.10
N TYR A 223 2.71 10.05 10.40
CA TYR A 223 1.50 10.67 10.92
C TYR A 223 1.32 12.08 10.37
N LEU A 224 2.35 12.92 10.50
CA LEU A 224 2.31 14.30 9.99
C LEU A 224 2.18 14.33 8.48
N GLY A 225 2.85 13.43 7.75
CA GLY A 225 2.72 13.31 6.30
C GLY A 225 1.30 12.97 5.85
N GLN A 226 0.67 11.95 6.46
CA GLN A 226 -0.71 11.56 6.12
C GLN A 226 -1.73 12.63 6.54
N ALA A 227 -1.59 13.22 7.73
CA ALA A 227 -2.43 14.32 8.18
C ALA A 227 -2.32 15.54 7.24
N THR A 228 -1.10 15.89 6.83
CA THR A 228 -0.86 17.03 5.93
C THR A 228 -1.41 16.77 4.53
N LYS A 229 -1.34 15.53 4.02
CA LYS A 229 -1.99 15.16 2.76
C LYS A 229 -3.49 15.45 2.77
N ASP A 230 -4.17 15.05 3.85
CA ASP A 230 -5.61 15.25 3.98
C ASP A 230 -6.02 16.70 4.23
N TYR A 231 -5.12 17.48 4.82
CA TYR A 231 -5.27 18.91 5.01
C TYR A 231 -5.10 19.68 3.70
N LEU A 232 -4.03 19.42 2.94
CA LEU A 232 -3.68 20.14 1.72
C LEU A 232 -4.47 19.70 0.50
N ARG A 233 -4.84 18.42 0.44
CA ARG A 233 -5.66 17.82 -0.64
C ARG A 233 -5.08 18.02 -2.05
N TRP A 234 -3.76 18.06 -2.15
CA TRP A 234 -3.07 18.32 -3.40
C TRP A 234 -3.24 17.15 -4.39
N PRO A 235 -3.68 17.41 -5.64
CA PRO A 235 -3.92 16.36 -6.61
C PRO A 235 -2.62 15.71 -7.11
N ARG A 236 -2.71 14.43 -7.50
CA ARG A 236 -1.62 13.69 -8.16
C ARG A 236 -1.35 14.26 -9.57
N PRO A 237 -0.14 14.07 -10.13
CA PRO A 237 0.16 14.47 -11.50
C PRO A 237 -0.89 13.95 -12.50
N VAL A 238 -1.25 14.79 -13.46
CA VAL A 238 -2.26 14.47 -14.46
C VAL A 238 -1.73 13.44 -15.46
N CYS A 239 -2.62 12.52 -15.84
CA CYS A 239 -2.41 11.51 -16.86
C CYS A 239 -3.44 11.77 -17.96
N PRO A 240 -3.05 12.22 -19.18
CA PRO A 240 -1.69 12.53 -19.66
C PRO A 240 -1.16 13.88 -19.11
N PRO A 241 0.16 14.18 -19.19
CA PRO A 241 1.21 13.46 -19.93
C PRO A 241 1.91 12.35 -19.14
N VAL A 242 1.74 12.23 -17.83
CA VAL A 242 2.41 11.21 -17.00
C VAL A 242 1.60 9.91 -17.01
N VAL A 243 2.25 8.76 -17.05
CA VAL A 243 1.57 7.46 -16.93
C VAL A 243 1.76 6.90 -15.53
N ARG A 244 0.66 6.53 -14.87
CA ARG A 244 0.71 5.92 -13.53
C ARG A 244 0.96 4.41 -13.64
N LEU A 245 2.15 3.97 -13.23
CA LEU A 245 2.53 2.55 -13.20
C LEU A 245 2.11 1.87 -11.88
N GLU A 246 1.60 2.64 -10.92
CA GLU A 246 1.11 2.17 -9.63
C GLU A 246 -0.26 2.80 -9.33
N ILE A 247 -1.29 1.95 -9.18
CA ILE A 247 -2.69 2.39 -9.11
C ILE A 247 -3.21 2.39 -7.67
N HIS A 248 -2.58 1.66 -6.74
CA HIS A 248 -3.05 1.49 -5.36
C HIS A 248 -3.24 2.83 -4.62
N TYR A 249 -2.43 3.84 -4.96
CA TYR A 249 -2.47 5.18 -4.34
C TYR A 249 -3.30 6.21 -5.11
N SER A 250 -4.09 5.80 -6.10
CA SER A 250 -4.88 6.69 -6.95
C SER A 250 -5.94 7.51 -6.20
N ARG A 251 -6.37 7.02 -5.03
CA ARG A 251 -7.37 7.67 -4.17
C ARG A 251 -6.76 8.58 -3.10
N GLU A 252 -5.44 8.65 -3.01
CA GLU A 252 -4.72 9.46 -2.04
C GLU A 252 -4.15 10.74 -2.65
N TYR A 253 -4.14 11.80 -1.83
CA TYR A 253 -3.49 13.05 -2.16
C TYR A 253 -1.97 12.90 -2.31
N ALA A 254 -1.38 13.77 -3.12
CA ALA A 254 0.00 13.64 -3.55
C ALA A 254 1.01 14.33 -2.63
N MET A 255 0.68 15.52 -2.11
CA MET A 255 1.62 16.34 -1.35
C MET A 255 1.30 16.31 0.14
N PRO A 256 2.30 16.15 1.03
CA PRO A 256 3.69 15.80 0.74
C PRO A 256 3.86 14.32 0.36
N SER A 257 4.94 13.99 -0.35
CA SER A 257 5.26 12.58 -0.63
C SER A 257 5.76 11.88 0.63
N THR A 258 4.92 11.01 1.22
CA THR A 258 5.27 10.23 2.42
C THR A 258 6.45 9.29 2.19
N HIS A 259 6.63 8.77 0.97
CA HIS A 259 7.80 7.97 0.61
C HIS A 259 9.08 8.81 0.60
N ALA A 260 9.04 10.05 0.08
CA ALA A 260 10.18 10.95 0.16
C ALA A 260 10.47 11.34 1.61
N MET A 261 9.44 11.57 2.41
CA MET A 261 9.59 11.91 3.82
C MET A 261 10.27 10.79 4.62
N SER A 262 9.76 9.55 4.54
CA SER A 262 10.36 8.41 5.24
C SER A 262 11.72 8.01 4.67
N GLY A 263 11.88 8.05 3.33
CA GLY A 263 13.14 7.84 2.63
C GLY A 263 14.18 8.95 2.84
N THR A 264 13.83 10.04 3.52
CA THR A 264 14.77 11.04 4.03
C THR A 264 15.06 10.77 5.50
N ALA A 265 14.02 10.74 6.34
CA ALA A 265 14.16 10.73 7.80
C ALA A 265 14.81 9.45 8.35
N ILE A 266 14.39 8.27 7.88
CA ILE A 266 14.93 6.99 8.34
C ILE A 266 16.42 6.85 8.02
N PRO A 267 16.86 6.93 6.74
CA PRO A 267 18.27 6.76 6.41
C PRO A 267 19.16 7.85 7.02
N LEU A 268 18.68 9.10 7.11
CA LEU A 268 19.45 10.18 7.73
C LEU A 268 19.68 9.92 9.22
N TYR A 269 18.67 9.46 9.94
CA TYR A 269 18.79 9.17 11.36
C TYR A 269 19.57 7.89 11.65
N LEU A 270 19.44 6.87 10.79
CA LEU A 270 20.32 5.70 10.85
C LEU A 270 21.78 6.06 10.59
N ALA A 271 22.06 6.97 9.66
CA ALA A 271 23.43 7.46 9.42
C ALA A 271 23.97 8.24 10.61
N TYR A 272 23.15 9.10 11.24
CA TYR A 272 23.50 9.79 12.49
C TYR A 272 23.88 8.78 13.59
N LEU A 273 23.04 7.78 13.85
CA LEU A 273 23.32 6.74 14.84
C LEU A 273 24.53 5.87 14.45
N ALA A 274 24.73 5.57 13.16
CA ALA A 274 25.89 4.84 12.67
C ALA A 274 27.21 5.55 12.99
N ILE A 275 27.24 6.88 12.86
CA ILE A 275 28.40 7.72 13.14
C ILE A 275 28.63 7.81 14.65
N GLU A 276 27.62 8.23 15.41
CA GLU A 276 27.74 8.53 16.85
C GLU A 276 27.88 7.27 17.71
N ARG A 277 27.12 6.21 17.41
CA ARG A 277 27.02 5.02 18.27
C ARG A 277 28.00 3.91 17.86
N TYR A 278 28.34 3.81 16.57
CA TYR A 278 29.12 2.69 16.02
C TYR A 278 30.41 3.11 15.28
N GLN A 279 30.77 4.40 15.31
CA GLN A 279 31.97 4.93 14.65
C GLN A 279 32.10 4.57 13.15
N VAL A 280 30.98 4.40 12.45
CA VAL A 280 31.00 4.18 11.00
C VAL A 280 31.53 5.44 10.32
N PRO A 281 32.45 5.33 9.35
CA PRO A 281 32.96 6.50 8.63
C PRO A 281 31.82 7.34 8.03
N MET A 282 31.85 8.65 8.28
CA MET A 282 30.81 9.59 7.83
C MET A 282 30.54 9.48 6.32
N SER A 283 31.58 9.30 5.50
CA SER A 283 31.43 9.14 4.05
C SER A 283 30.59 7.92 3.67
N VAL A 284 30.76 6.79 4.37
CA VAL A 284 30.01 5.55 4.15
C VAL A 284 28.57 5.73 4.59
N ALA A 285 28.34 6.24 5.80
CA ALA A 285 27.01 6.46 6.34
C ALA A 285 26.20 7.46 5.47
N ALA A 286 26.83 8.57 5.06
CA ALA A 286 26.21 9.56 4.20
C ALA A 286 25.92 9.01 2.79
N ALA A 287 26.82 8.22 2.21
CA ALA A 287 26.61 7.62 0.89
C ALA A 287 25.43 6.64 0.89
N LEU A 288 25.30 5.80 1.93
CA LEU A 288 24.17 4.88 2.07
C LEU A 288 22.84 5.64 2.26
N ALA A 289 22.85 6.69 3.09
CA ALA A 289 21.66 7.50 3.30
C ALA A 289 21.21 8.23 2.03
N LEU A 290 22.17 8.82 1.30
CA LEU A 290 21.92 9.47 0.03
C LEU A 290 21.41 8.48 -1.02
N CYS A 291 21.99 7.28 -1.10
CA CYS A 291 21.56 6.23 -2.02
C CYS A 291 20.10 5.83 -1.78
N TRP A 292 19.73 5.59 -0.51
CA TRP A 292 18.35 5.28 -0.12
C TRP A 292 17.40 6.43 -0.52
N PHE A 293 17.73 7.66 -0.14
CA PHE A 293 16.92 8.83 -0.51
C PHE A 293 16.73 8.94 -2.02
N CYS A 294 17.81 8.85 -2.79
CA CYS A 294 17.78 8.97 -4.25
C CYS A 294 16.94 7.87 -4.89
N VAL A 295 17.11 6.60 -4.51
CA VAL A 295 16.36 5.49 -5.11
C VAL A 295 14.87 5.58 -4.77
N THR A 296 14.52 5.97 -3.55
CA THR A 296 13.12 6.16 -3.13
C THR A 296 12.48 7.33 -3.87
N CYS A 297 13.12 8.51 -3.92
CA CYS A 297 12.58 9.67 -4.63
C CYS A 297 12.46 9.42 -6.15
N TRP A 298 13.49 8.84 -6.76
CA TRP A 298 13.48 8.51 -8.18
C TRP A 298 12.36 7.53 -8.54
N SER A 299 12.09 6.53 -7.68
CA SER A 299 11.00 5.58 -7.90
C SER A 299 9.64 6.24 -8.03
N ARG A 300 9.36 7.30 -7.24
CA ARG A 300 8.07 7.99 -7.23
C ARG A 300 7.82 8.80 -8.51
N LEU A 301 8.88 9.36 -9.08
CA LEU A 301 8.82 10.03 -10.37
C LEU A 301 8.67 9.01 -11.50
N TYR A 302 9.46 7.93 -11.47
CA TYR A 302 9.40 6.88 -12.48
C TYR A 302 8.02 6.20 -12.54
N LEU A 303 7.41 5.92 -11.38
CA LEU A 303 6.07 5.32 -11.30
C LEU A 303 4.93 6.31 -11.62
N GLY A 304 5.23 7.60 -11.79
CA GLY A 304 4.28 8.62 -12.26
C GLY A 304 3.25 9.05 -11.23
N VAL A 305 3.56 8.90 -9.94
CA VAL A 305 2.64 9.08 -8.82
C VAL A 305 2.88 10.39 -8.06
N HIS A 306 4.01 11.06 -8.26
CA HIS A 306 4.33 12.34 -7.62
C HIS A 306 5.01 13.32 -8.60
N SER A 307 4.82 14.61 -8.34
CA SER A 307 5.56 15.70 -8.98
C SER A 307 6.92 15.94 -8.28
N ILE A 308 7.80 16.75 -8.89
CA ILE A 308 9.06 17.14 -8.25
C ILE A 308 8.78 17.99 -7.00
N LEU A 309 7.76 18.87 -7.05
CA LEU A 309 7.33 19.66 -5.91
C LEU A 309 6.92 18.77 -4.73
N ASP A 310 6.15 17.69 -4.97
CA ASP A 310 5.70 16.79 -3.90
C ASP A 310 6.88 16.16 -3.14
N LEU A 311 7.96 15.84 -3.86
CA LEU A 311 9.19 15.28 -3.29
C LEU A 311 9.99 16.33 -2.54
N LEU A 312 10.14 17.54 -3.11
CA LEU A 312 10.88 18.63 -2.46
C LEU A 312 10.21 19.06 -1.15
N VAL A 313 8.88 19.21 -1.16
CA VAL A 313 8.12 19.53 0.05
C VAL A 313 8.25 18.39 1.06
N GLY A 314 8.16 17.13 0.64
CA GLY A 314 8.38 15.98 1.52
C GLY A 314 9.78 15.96 2.14
N PHE A 315 10.83 16.20 1.34
CA PHE A 315 12.21 16.27 1.80
C PHE A 315 12.43 17.39 2.84
N VAL A 316 12.04 18.62 2.51
CA VAL A 316 12.18 19.77 3.42
C VAL A 316 11.39 19.56 4.70
N TYR A 317 10.18 18.99 4.59
CA TYR A 317 9.35 18.72 5.76
C TYR A 317 9.96 17.65 6.67
N ALA A 318 10.50 16.57 6.09
CA ALA A 318 11.22 15.56 6.86
C ALA A 318 12.48 16.11 7.54
N LEU A 319 13.23 17.02 6.89
CA LEU A 319 14.36 17.69 7.53
C LEU A 319 13.93 18.56 8.71
N ALA A 320 12.85 19.32 8.57
CA ALA A 320 12.32 20.13 9.67
C ALA A 320 11.92 19.26 10.88
N ILE A 321 11.25 18.13 10.64
CA ILE A 321 10.91 17.16 11.68
C ILE A 321 12.19 16.57 12.28
N PHE A 322 13.16 16.16 11.46
CA PHE A 322 14.42 15.55 11.89
C PHE A 322 15.23 16.47 12.82
N PHE A 323 15.45 17.74 12.45
CA PHE A 323 16.22 18.66 13.30
C PHE A 323 15.50 18.98 14.61
N THR A 324 14.17 19.06 14.57
CA THR A 324 13.36 19.20 15.80
C THR A 324 13.51 17.95 16.66
N PHE A 325 13.41 16.77 16.05
CA PHE A 325 13.49 15.46 16.72
C PHE A 325 14.83 15.25 17.45
N LEU A 326 15.96 15.63 16.83
CA LEU A 326 17.28 15.53 17.46
C LEU A 326 17.37 16.25 18.82
N GLY A 327 16.68 17.38 18.98
CA GLY A 327 16.71 18.14 20.22
C GLY A 327 15.98 17.48 21.39
N TYR A 328 15.09 16.51 21.14
CA TYR A 328 14.22 15.92 22.17
C TYR A 328 14.34 14.40 22.31
N VAL A 329 14.87 13.69 21.31
CA VAL A 329 14.80 12.22 21.22
C VAL A 329 15.41 11.51 22.43
N GLU A 330 16.58 11.93 22.89
CA GLU A 330 17.27 11.25 24.00
C GLU A 330 16.50 11.40 25.31
N GLY A 331 16.10 12.63 25.65
CA GLY A 331 15.33 12.90 26.86
C GLY A 331 13.95 12.24 26.83
N TYR A 332 13.30 12.21 25.65
CA TYR A 332 12.01 11.56 25.49
C TYR A 332 12.12 10.03 25.55
N ASP A 333 13.11 9.39 24.90
CA ASP A 333 13.30 7.93 24.98
C ASP A 333 13.59 7.50 26.43
N LEU A 334 14.44 8.24 27.16
CA LEU A 334 14.69 8.01 28.59
C LEU A 334 13.41 8.12 29.42
N TYR A 335 12.64 9.21 29.26
CA TYR A 335 11.36 9.38 29.95
C TYR A 335 10.40 8.23 29.61
N GLN A 336 10.35 7.83 28.34
CA GLN A 336 9.47 6.77 27.86
C GLN A 336 9.78 5.42 28.51
N GLN A 337 11.05 5.07 28.70
CA GLN A 337 11.43 3.80 29.33
C GLN A 337 11.26 3.84 30.85
N THR A 338 11.73 4.91 31.50
CA THR A 338 11.94 4.91 32.96
C THR A 338 10.74 5.34 33.77
N HIS A 339 9.92 6.27 33.26
CA HIS A 339 8.85 6.87 34.06
C HIS A 339 7.67 5.89 34.23
N PRO A 340 7.16 5.65 35.46
CA PRO A 340 6.07 4.68 35.70
C PRO A 340 4.75 5.00 34.98
N PHE A 341 4.53 6.26 34.60
CA PHE A 341 3.30 6.69 33.92
C PHE A 341 3.47 6.86 32.40
N SER A 342 4.65 6.60 31.82
CA SER A 342 4.86 6.80 30.38
C SER A 342 3.97 5.89 29.53
N GLY A 343 3.79 4.62 29.92
CA GLY A 343 2.93 3.66 29.22
C GLY A 343 1.47 4.14 29.08
N PRO A 344 0.77 4.50 30.17
CA PRO A 344 -0.56 5.08 30.11
C PRO A 344 -0.64 6.40 29.31
N VAL A 345 0.36 7.29 29.47
CA VAL A 345 0.42 8.55 28.72
C VAL A 345 0.57 8.30 27.22
N LEU A 346 1.39 7.35 26.81
CA LEU A 346 1.55 6.92 25.41
C LEU A 346 0.25 6.36 24.85
N LEU A 347 -0.43 5.50 25.60
CA LEU A 347 -1.71 4.92 25.19
C LEU A 347 -2.75 6.02 24.94
N PHE A 348 -2.89 6.94 25.91
CA PHE A 348 -3.80 8.07 25.79
C PHE A 348 -3.44 8.95 24.58
N THR A 349 -2.15 9.32 24.45
CA THR A 349 -1.67 10.14 23.33
C THR A 349 -1.94 9.48 21.99
N GLY A 350 -1.63 8.18 21.83
CA GLY A 350 -1.87 7.43 20.59
C GLY A 350 -3.36 7.38 20.22
N LEU A 351 -4.23 7.16 21.20
CA LEU A 351 -5.68 7.20 21.01
C LEU A 351 -6.16 8.60 20.61
N THR A 352 -5.71 9.65 21.30
CA THR A 352 -6.06 11.05 21.00
C THR A 352 -5.58 11.45 19.60
N MET A 353 -4.38 11.05 19.20
CA MET A 353 -3.85 11.29 17.85
C MET A 353 -4.71 10.64 16.76
N CYS A 354 -5.23 9.43 17.01
CA CYS A 354 -6.04 8.68 16.06
C CYS A 354 -7.51 9.16 15.99
N THR A 355 -8.05 9.66 17.10
CA THR A 355 -9.48 9.95 17.24
C THR A 355 -9.81 11.44 17.18
N VAL A 356 -9.02 12.30 17.83
CA VAL A 356 -9.30 13.73 18.00
C VAL A 356 -8.44 14.60 17.09
N LEU A 357 -7.13 14.34 17.02
CA LEU A 357 -6.18 15.27 16.37
C LEU A 357 -6.05 15.05 14.86
N TYR A 358 -6.53 13.93 14.31
CA TYR A 358 -6.38 13.65 12.88
C TYR A 358 -7.36 14.49 12.03
N PRO A 359 -6.90 15.22 11.00
CA PRO A 359 -7.64 16.34 10.38
C PRO A 359 -8.82 15.96 9.44
N THR A 360 -9.38 14.76 9.51
CA THR A 360 -10.23 14.22 8.42
C THR A 360 -11.60 13.70 8.85
N HIS A 361 -12.64 14.21 8.15
CA HIS A 361 -14.02 13.70 8.11
C HIS A 361 -14.35 12.88 6.84
N HIS A 362 -13.45 12.81 5.85
CA HIS A 362 -13.67 12.13 4.57
C HIS A 362 -13.25 10.65 4.59
N LYS A 363 -13.90 9.82 3.77
CA LYS A 363 -13.56 8.40 3.60
C LYS A 363 -12.39 8.23 2.62
N ASN A 364 -11.15 8.27 3.12
CA ASN A 364 -9.95 7.89 2.38
C ASN A 364 -9.09 6.88 3.16
N SER A 365 -8.12 6.24 2.49
CA SER A 365 -7.22 5.25 3.12
C SER A 365 -6.25 5.89 4.11
N SER A 366 -5.88 7.16 3.92
CA SER A 366 -4.83 7.84 4.68
C SER A 366 -5.05 7.83 6.20
N LYS A 367 -6.29 8.04 6.67
CA LYS A 367 -6.61 7.96 8.10
C LYS A 367 -6.39 6.55 8.65
N ALA A 368 -6.80 5.53 7.90
CA ALA A 368 -6.63 4.14 8.31
C ALA A 368 -5.15 3.77 8.44
N ASP A 369 -4.31 4.21 7.49
CA ASP A 369 -2.87 3.96 7.52
C ASP A 369 -2.21 4.67 8.71
N ALA A 370 -2.56 5.94 8.95
CA ALA A 370 -2.06 6.70 10.09
C ALA A 370 -2.40 6.02 11.42
N VAL A 371 -3.61 5.47 11.57
CA VAL A 371 -4.04 4.74 12.76
C VAL A 371 -3.23 3.48 12.98
N GLN A 372 -2.97 2.71 11.91
CA GLN A 372 -2.16 1.49 12.02
C GLN A 372 -0.73 1.82 12.46
N ILE A 373 -0.14 2.87 11.90
CA ILE A 373 1.23 3.33 12.23
C ILE A 373 1.32 3.78 13.69
N VAL A 374 0.42 4.69 14.12
CA VAL A 374 0.41 5.20 15.50
C VAL A 374 0.13 4.07 16.48
N ALA A 375 -0.80 3.16 16.17
CA ALA A 375 -1.10 2.03 17.02
C ALA A 375 0.10 1.08 17.15
N ALA A 376 0.74 0.72 16.04
CA ALA A 376 1.92 -0.15 16.04
C ALA A 376 3.06 0.45 16.88
N TYR A 377 3.35 1.75 16.69
CA TYR A 377 4.36 2.42 17.50
C TYR A 377 3.96 2.53 18.98
N THR A 378 2.70 2.88 19.29
CA THR A 378 2.19 2.97 20.68
C THR A 378 2.38 1.63 21.40
N GLY A 379 1.98 0.54 20.76
CA GLY A 379 2.19 -0.81 21.28
C GLY A 379 3.66 -1.16 21.45
N PHE A 380 4.48 -0.88 20.44
CA PHE A 380 5.92 -1.11 20.50
C PHE A 380 6.59 -0.34 21.65
N ALA A 381 6.23 0.93 21.83
CA ALA A 381 6.71 1.79 22.92
C ALA A 381 6.28 1.26 24.29
N ILE A 382 5.01 0.86 24.45
CA ILE A 382 4.48 0.23 25.68
C ILE A 382 5.17 -1.11 25.96
N GLY A 383 5.43 -1.92 24.94
CA GLY A 383 6.12 -3.21 25.10
C GLY A 383 7.54 -3.04 25.61
N ASN A 384 8.28 -2.05 25.09
CA ASN A 384 9.60 -1.69 25.62
C ASN A 384 9.48 -1.16 27.07
N TRP A 385 8.59 -0.21 27.32
CA TRP A 385 8.36 0.31 28.67
C TRP A 385 8.04 -0.80 29.68
N LEU A 386 7.13 -1.73 29.34
CA LEU A 386 6.81 -2.89 30.18
C LEU A 386 8.04 -3.78 30.41
N GLY A 387 8.86 -4.01 29.40
CA GLY A 387 10.10 -4.77 29.54
C GLY A 387 11.06 -4.13 30.54
N TYR A 388 11.18 -2.80 30.54
CA TYR A 388 11.96 -2.07 31.54
C TYR A 388 11.36 -2.15 32.94
N GLN A 389 10.06 -1.83 33.09
CA GLN A 389 9.38 -1.81 34.39
C GLN A 389 9.30 -3.21 35.06
N LEU A 390 9.23 -4.28 34.26
CA LEU A 390 9.26 -5.66 34.76
C LEU A 390 10.69 -6.15 35.06
N GLY A 391 11.72 -5.33 34.83
CA GLY A 391 13.12 -5.65 35.12
C GLY A 391 13.79 -6.58 34.09
N TYR A 392 13.16 -6.81 32.92
CA TYR A 392 13.78 -7.57 31.83
C TYR A 392 14.84 -6.75 31.10
N MET A 393 14.69 -5.43 31.04
CA MET A 393 15.68 -4.54 30.41
C MET A 393 16.37 -3.66 31.46
N GLN A 394 17.69 -3.57 31.38
CA GLN A 394 18.58 -2.87 32.30
C GLN A 394 19.55 -1.98 31.52
N GLU A 395 20.24 -1.07 32.19
CA GLU A 395 21.29 -0.28 31.58
C GLU A 395 22.56 -1.12 31.43
N SER A 396 23.29 -0.95 30.31
CA SER A 396 24.58 -1.60 30.11
C SER A 396 25.69 -0.86 30.86
N ASP A 397 26.56 -1.58 31.56
CA ASP A 397 27.80 -1.03 32.14
C ASP A 397 28.88 -0.70 31.08
N ILE A 398 28.62 -1.00 29.81
CA ILE A 398 29.59 -0.83 28.71
C ILE A 398 29.54 0.61 28.19
N SER A 399 30.70 1.28 28.17
CA SER A 399 30.83 2.64 27.63
C SER A 399 30.79 2.65 26.10
N LYS A 400 30.02 3.58 25.54
CA LYS A 400 30.00 3.91 24.10
C LYS A 400 31.40 4.38 23.67
N PRO A 401 31.83 4.09 22.43
CA PRO A 401 31.09 3.53 21.30
C PRO A 401 31.25 2.01 21.12
N TYR A 402 30.27 1.40 20.44
CA TYR A 402 30.26 -0.06 20.21
C TYR A 402 30.97 -0.43 18.91
N SER A 403 31.77 -1.49 18.93
CA SER A 403 32.39 -2.03 17.72
C SER A 403 31.41 -2.91 16.94
N ILE A 404 31.34 -2.72 15.62
CA ILE A 404 30.55 -3.59 14.74
C ILE A 404 31.35 -4.88 14.50
N ALA A 405 30.84 -5.99 15.01
CA ALA A 405 31.40 -7.31 14.72
C ALA A 405 30.94 -7.79 13.32
N VAL A 406 31.84 -8.44 12.59
CA VAL A 406 31.49 -9.08 11.31
C VAL A 406 30.53 -10.23 11.59
N PRO A 407 29.37 -10.31 10.90
CA PRO A 407 28.39 -11.34 11.14
C PRO A 407 28.96 -12.73 10.80
N THR A 408 28.92 -13.64 11.76
CA THR A 408 29.29 -15.05 11.56
C THR A 408 28.14 -15.82 10.91
N LEU A 409 28.43 -16.98 10.29
CA LEU A 409 27.38 -17.84 9.73
C LEU A 409 26.38 -18.32 10.80
N SER A 410 26.87 -18.58 12.02
CA SER A 410 26.02 -18.91 13.17
C SER A 410 25.10 -17.75 13.55
N TRP A 411 25.61 -16.52 13.55
CA TRP A 411 24.80 -15.32 13.78
C TRP A 411 23.69 -15.20 12.74
N CYS A 412 24.00 -15.39 11.45
CA CYS A 412 23.00 -15.36 10.37
C CYS A 412 21.90 -16.42 10.56
N PHE A 413 22.27 -17.65 10.92
CA PHE A 413 21.31 -18.72 11.15
C PHE A 413 20.39 -18.43 12.34
N VAL A 414 20.94 -18.01 13.48
CA VAL A 414 20.13 -17.67 14.65
C VAL A 414 19.29 -16.43 14.39
N SER A 415 19.81 -15.46 13.62
CA SER A 415 19.05 -14.28 13.19
C SER A 415 17.84 -14.64 12.35
N LEU A 416 18.00 -15.57 11.40
CA LEU A 416 16.89 -16.08 10.59
C LEU A 416 15.86 -16.81 11.45
N LEU A 417 16.33 -17.64 12.41
CA LEU A 417 15.45 -18.36 13.32
C LEU A 417 14.64 -17.41 14.21
N ARG A 418 15.26 -16.37 14.78
CA ARG A 418 14.57 -15.30 15.53
C ARG A 418 13.51 -14.61 14.67
N PHE A 419 13.86 -14.30 13.41
CA PHE A 419 12.94 -13.64 12.50
C PHE A 419 11.72 -14.51 12.17
N ILE A 420 11.91 -15.77 11.80
CA ILE A 420 10.81 -16.71 11.48
C ILE A 420 9.91 -16.91 12.70
N THR A 421 10.50 -17.22 13.86
CA THR A 421 9.74 -17.45 15.10
C THR A 421 9.01 -16.19 15.57
N GLY A 422 9.65 -15.01 15.47
CA GLY A 422 9.04 -13.73 15.81
C GLY A 422 7.88 -13.35 14.89
N VAL A 423 8.02 -13.55 13.58
CA VAL A 423 6.93 -13.33 12.60
C VAL A 423 5.75 -14.26 12.90
N ALA A 424 6.00 -15.52 13.25
CA ALA A 424 4.93 -16.45 13.64
C ALA A 424 4.16 -15.96 14.88
N VAL A 425 4.87 -15.47 15.91
CA VAL A 425 4.24 -14.89 17.12
C VAL A 425 3.41 -13.66 16.78
N ILE A 426 3.96 -12.73 16.00
CA ILE A 426 3.23 -11.51 15.60
C ILE A 426 2.00 -11.87 14.75
N GLY A 427 2.13 -12.80 13.81
CA GLY A 427 1.02 -13.24 12.96
C GLY A 427 -0.11 -13.90 13.76
N PHE A 428 0.26 -14.69 14.77
CA PHE A 428 -0.70 -15.27 15.72
C PHE A 428 -1.43 -14.17 16.52
N LEU A 429 -0.68 -13.25 17.14
CA LEU A 429 -1.24 -12.14 17.90
C LEU A 429 -2.16 -11.27 17.04
N HIS A 430 -1.73 -10.91 15.84
CA HIS A 430 -2.52 -10.16 14.87
C HIS A 430 -3.86 -10.85 14.60
N THR A 431 -3.84 -12.15 14.29
CA THR A 431 -5.05 -12.90 13.91
C THR A 431 -6.03 -13.01 15.08
N VAL A 432 -5.53 -13.38 16.27
CA VAL A 432 -6.35 -13.56 17.47
C VAL A 432 -6.93 -12.23 17.93
N THR A 433 -6.10 -11.18 18.08
CA THR A 433 -6.58 -9.88 18.53
C THR A 433 -7.56 -9.27 17.54
N ARG A 434 -7.31 -9.36 16.23
CA ARG A 434 -8.26 -8.87 15.22
C ARG A 434 -9.60 -9.57 15.31
N TRP A 435 -9.61 -10.90 15.42
CA TRP A 435 -10.83 -11.71 15.51
C TRP A 435 -11.66 -11.33 16.75
N TRP A 436 -10.99 -11.13 17.89
CA TRP A 436 -11.62 -10.76 19.15
C TRP A 436 -12.10 -9.30 19.14
N SER A 437 -11.25 -8.35 18.73
CA SER A 437 -11.56 -6.92 18.74
C SER A 437 -12.74 -6.56 17.85
N ILE A 438 -12.88 -7.16 16.66
CA ILE A 438 -14.04 -6.88 15.78
C ILE A 438 -15.34 -7.26 16.49
N ARG A 439 -15.40 -8.43 17.14
CA ARG A 439 -16.59 -8.89 17.87
C ARG A 439 -16.88 -8.01 19.08
N PHE A 440 -15.85 -7.76 19.89
CA PHE A 440 -15.95 -6.96 21.10
C PHE A 440 -16.45 -5.55 20.82
N PHE A 441 -15.86 -4.84 19.85
CA PHE A 441 -16.29 -3.49 19.53
C PHE A 441 -17.64 -3.47 18.81
N SER A 442 -17.96 -4.45 17.96
CA SER A 442 -19.30 -4.54 17.36
C SER A 442 -20.38 -4.69 18.42
N TYR A 443 -20.12 -5.47 19.48
CA TYR A 443 -20.99 -5.59 20.63
C TYR A 443 -21.14 -4.27 21.40
N ILE A 444 -20.04 -3.55 21.68
CA ILE A 444 -20.08 -2.23 22.35
C ILE A 444 -20.89 -1.21 21.55
N TYR A 445 -20.79 -1.23 20.22
CA TYR A 445 -21.57 -0.36 19.34
C TYR A 445 -23.03 -0.84 19.14
N GLY A 446 -23.44 -1.93 19.79
CA GLY A 446 -24.81 -2.44 19.71
C GLY A 446 -25.19 -3.06 18.36
N LEU A 447 -24.20 -3.53 17.58
CA LEU A 447 -24.43 -4.16 16.29
C LEU A 447 -24.86 -5.63 16.49
N GLY A 448 -25.87 -6.07 15.72
CA GLY A 448 -26.39 -7.44 15.81
C GLY A 448 -25.42 -8.51 15.32
N GLU A 449 -24.48 -8.13 14.44
CA GLU A 449 -23.44 -9.01 13.90
C GLU A 449 -22.08 -8.29 13.87
N PRO A 450 -20.95 -9.03 13.87
CA PRO A 450 -19.62 -8.44 13.76
C PRO A 450 -19.43 -7.69 12.43
N ASP A 451 -19.37 -6.37 12.48
CA ASP A 451 -19.21 -5.52 11.29
C ASP A 451 -17.90 -4.72 11.33
N LYS A 452 -16.93 -5.17 10.52
CA LYS A 452 -15.63 -4.50 10.35
C LYS A 452 -15.71 -3.18 9.57
N THR A 453 -16.84 -2.90 8.89
CA THR A 453 -17.02 -1.72 8.04
C THR A 453 -17.55 -0.51 8.80
N HIS A 454 -18.20 -0.74 9.96
CA HIS A 454 -18.63 0.33 10.86
C HIS A 454 -17.43 1.23 11.25
N PRO A 455 -17.48 2.55 11.04
CA PRO A 455 -16.32 3.43 11.23
C PRO A 455 -15.71 3.36 12.63
N GLY A 456 -16.54 3.30 13.67
CA GLY A 456 -16.07 3.19 15.05
C GLY A 456 -15.39 1.84 15.35
N VAL A 457 -15.96 0.75 14.82
CA VAL A 457 -15.38 -0.60 14.97
C VAL A 457 -14.06 -0.66 14.21
N MET A 458 -14.02 -0.12 12.99
CA MET A 458 -12.83 -0.12 12.14
C MET A 458 -11.64 0.55 12.81
N MET A 459 -11.85 1.72 13.39
CA MET A 459 -10.80 2.44 14.11
C MET A 459 -10.35 1.68 15.35
N ALA A 460 -11.30 1.19 16.15
CA ALA A 460 -11.02 0.51 17.41
C ALA A 460 -10.27 -0.83 17.19
N TYR A 461 -10.77 -1.69 16.30
CA TYR A 461 -10.11 -2.98 16.07
C TYR A 461 -8.73 -2.80 15.43
N LYS A 462 -8.55 -1.83 14.51
CA LYS A 462 -7.22 -1.53 13.94
C LYS A 462 -6.28 -1.06 15.03
N PHE A 463 -6.68 -0.09 15.85
CA PHE A 463 -5.83 0.39 16.92
C PHE A 463 -5.43 -0.74 17.88
N THR A 464 -6.38 -1.52 18.39
CA THR A 464 -6.07 -2.61 19.33
C THR A 464 -5.21 -3.69 18.69
N THR A 465 -5.50 -4.11 17.45
CA THR A 465 -4.73 -5.16 16.76
C THR A 465 -3.28 -4.75 16.55
N TYR A 466 -3.05 -3.56 15.99
CA TYR A 466 -1.69 -3.11 15.66
C TYR A 466 -0.91 -2.71 16.91
N ALA A 467 -1.56 -2.19 17.96
CA ALA A 467 -0.92 -2.02 19.26
C ALA A 467 -0.46 -3.36 19.86
N THR A 468 -1.28 -4.41 19.82
CA THR A 468 -0.85 -5.73 20.29
C THR A 468 0.30 -6.28 19.46
N VAL A 469 0.30 -6.08 18.14
CA VAL A 469 1.41 -6.45 17.26
C VAL A 469 2.70 -5.73 17.65
N GLY A 470 2.64 -4.42 17.88
CA GLY A 470 3.78 -3.62 18.33
C GLY A 470 4.34 -4.12 19.68
N SER A 471 3.47 -4.32 20.67
CA SER A 471 3.86 -4.87 21.97
C SER A 471 4.44 -6.28 21.84
N GLY A 472 3.89 -7.09 20.93
CA GLY A 472 4.38 -8.43 20.64
C GLY A 472 5.78 -8.44 20.05
N ALA A 473 6.09 -7.49 19.15
CA ALA A 473 7.42 -7.33 18.58
C ALA A 473 8.45 -6.93 19.65
N ALA A 474 8.08 -6.01 20.55
CA ALA A 474 8.96 -5.44 21.57
C ALA A 474 9.16 -6.32 22.80
N LEU A 475 8.16 -7.12 23.19
CA LEU A 475 8.17 -7.87 24.46
C LEU A 475 7.96 -9.37 24.27
N PHE A 476 6.84 -9.79 23.67
CA PHE A 476 6.48 -11.22 23.65
C PHE A 476 7.43 -12.08 22.80
N ALA A 477 7.82 -11.60 21.62
CA ALA A 477 8.78 -12.31 20.78
C ALA A 477 10.16 -12.43 21.46
N PRO A 478 10.76 -11.35 22.00
CA PRO A 478 11.97 -11.45 22.82
C PRO A 478 11.89 -12.41 24.01
N LEU A 479 10.80 -12.40 24.76
CA LEU A 479 10.61 -13.32 25.88
C LEU A 479 10.53 -14.78 25.41
N LEU A 480 9.89 -15.05 24.28
CA LEU A 480 9.89 -16.37 23.67
C LEU A 480 11.32 -16.76 23.24
N HIS A 481 12.05 -15.86 22.59
CA HIS A 481 13.45 -16.11 22.20
C HIS A 481 14.34 -16.41 23.41
N LEU A 482 14.08 -15.75 24.54
CA LEU A 482 14.76 -16.00 25.81
C LEU A 482 14.48 -17.43 26.30
N ARG A 483 13.21 -17.85 26.28
CA ARG A 483 12.80 -19.22 26.67
C ARG A 483 13.35 -20.29 25.74
N LEU A 484 13.46 -20.00 24.45
CA LEU A 484 14.03 -20.91 23.45
C LEU A 484 15.56 -20.94 23.44
N GLY A 485 16.23 -20.10 24.25
CA GLY A 485 17.70 -20.03 24.28
C GLY A 485 18.31 -19.39 23.03
N ILE A 486 17.51 -18.72 22.20
CA ILE A 486 17.95 -18.06 20.97
C ILE A 486 17.95 -16.54 21.09
N HIS A 487 17.79 -15.94 22.26
CA HIS A 487 17.76 -14.47 22.43
C HIS A 487 19.08 -13.78 22.04
N ARG A 488 19.03 -12.47 21.81
CA ARG A 488 20.23 -11.62 21.73
C ARG A 488 20.54 -11.14 23.16
N PRO A 489 21.70 -11.48 23.75
CA PRO A 489 22.02 -11.05 25.12
C PRO A 489 21.98 -9.53 25.30
N ALA A 490 22.49 -8.78 24.31
CA ALA A 490 22.56 -7.32 24.36
C ALA A 490 21.18 -6.62 24.35
N LEU A 491 20.13 -7.27 23.84
CA LEU A 491 18.77 -6.69 23.77
C LEU A 491 18.29 -6.16 25.13
N PHE A 492 18.62 -6.89 26.19
CA PHE A 492 18.20 -6.58 27.55
C PHE A 492 19.05 -5.53 28.24
N TYR A 493 20.09 -5.01 27.59
CA TYR A 493 21.00 -4.00 28.16
C TYR A 493 20.98 -2.66 27.41
N GLU A 494 20.24 -2.57 26.29
CA GLU A 494 20.24 -1.42 25.38
C GLU A 494 19.10 -0.44 25.69
N VAL A 495 18.97 -0.03 26.95
CA VAL A 495 17.98 0.95 27.40
C VAL A 495 18.46 2.39 27.15
N LEU A 496 19.78 2.65 27.21
CA LEU A 496 20.38 3.99 27.05
C LEU A 496 21.55 4.06 26.07
#